data_AF-A0A539EET9-F1
#
_entry.id   AF-A0A539EET9-F1
#
_cell.length_a   1.000
_cell.length_b   1.000
_cell.length_c   1.000
_cell.angle_alpha   90.00
_cell.angle_beta   90.00
_cell.angle_gamma   90.00
#
_symmetry.space_group_name_H-M   'P 1'
#
loop_
_entity.id
_entity.type
_entity.pdbx_description
1 polymer ?
#
loop_
_entity_poly.entity_id
_entity_poly.type
_entity_poly.pdbx_seq_one_letter_code
_entity_poly.pdbx_strand_id
1 'polypeptide(L)'
;MRQAINFDVGNILTLAHLANGGCFDIIFCRNLLIYFDKLTQEQALTELCAVLSDHGRLFLGHAETTEVVLKRFESVGTPGSFVFAKRSRVEEMTEARGLPLDLAQAYRLSVNKVVVKSLKNSRRTNLSTSRKITPRANSLTTQSMLHHVEELANRGDLQEAARQCALFTEHDKADTHILYLCGVVNEALGNQQMAQELYKKSLNLDATNYQALVHLAANLEAQGKRDEAQRLRDRAQHLADKGTA
;
A
#
# COMPACT_ATOMS: atom_id res chain seq x y z
N MET A 1 -9.00 -7.12 25.56
CA MET A 1 -8.52 -6.47 24.31
C MET A 1 -9.63 -6.08 23.33
N ARG A 2 -10.69 -6.88 23.10
CA ARG A 2 -11.77 -6.54 22.14
C ARG A 2 -12.62 -5.29 22.48
N GLN A 3 -12.51 -4.73 23.69
CA GLN A 3 -13.27 -3.55 24.12
C GLN A 3 -12.67 -2.21 23.68
N ALA A 4 -11.49 -2.20 23.05
CA ALA A 4 -10.80 -0.99 22.59
C ALA A 4 -10.81 -0.86 21.05
N ILE A 5 -11.69 -1.61 20.36
CA ILE A 5 -11.75 -1.67 18.91
C ILE A 5 -13.17 -1.31 18.47
N ASN A 6 -13.28 -0.20 17.73
CA ASN A 6 -14.50 0.18 17.04
C ASN A 6 -14.32 -0.10 15.56
N PHE A 7 -15.33 -0.73 14.95
CA PHE A 7 -15.36 -1.00 13.53
C PHE A 7 -16.44 -0.13 12.89
N ASP A 8 -16.05 0.67 11.92
CA ASP A 8 -16.95 1.50 11.13
C ASP A 8 -16.79 1.16 9.65
N VAL A 9 -17.91 1.14 8.93
CA VAL A 9 -17.93 0.93 7.48
C VAL A 9 -18.09 2.28 6.81
N GLY A 10 -17.16 2.60 5.90
CA GLY A 10 -17.09 3.92 5.28
C GLY A 10 -16.58 3.89 3.85
N ASN A 11 -16.91 4.94 3.11
CA ASN A 11 -16.24 5.23 1.84
C ASN A 11 -15.09 6.21 2.10
N ILE A 12 -13.90 5.86 1.60
CA ILE A 12 -12.68 6.67 1.74
C ILE A 12 -12.83 8.08 1.14
N LEU A 13 -13.62 8.22 0.08
CA LEU A 13 -13.89 9.51 -0.57
C LEU A 13 -14.80 10.42 0.25
N THR A 14 -15.32 9.93 1.37
CA THR A 14 -16.15 10.66 2.31
C THR A 14 -15.65 10.49 3.75
N LEU A 15 -14.35 10.17 3.91
CA LEU A 15 -13.77 9.81 5.20
C LEU A 15 -13.88 10.96 6.21
N ALA A 16 -13.77 12.22 5.76
CA ALA A 16 -13.94 13.38 6.63
C ALA A 16 -15.33 13.46 7.26
N HIS A 17 -16.36 13.00 6.55
CA HIS A 17 -17.72 12.92 7.08
C HIS A 17 -17.86 11.80 8.10
N LEU A 18 -17.22 10.66 7.87
CA LEU A 18 -17.25 9.51 8.79
C LEU A 18 -16.51 9.81 10.11
N ALA A 19 -15.39 10.53 10.02
CA ALA A 19 -14.62 10.92 11.18
C ALA A 19 -15.37 11.89 12.12
N ASN A 20 -16.52 12.46 11.71
CA ASN A 20 -17.33 13.39 12.49
C ASN A 20 -16.52 14.57 13.08
N GLY A 21 -15.50 15.03 12.35
CA GLY A 21 -14.60 16.10 12.80
C GLY A 21 -13.48 15.66 13.74
N GLY A 22 -13.33 14.36 13.98
CA GLY A 22 -12.16 13.78 14.64
C GLY A 22 -10.95 13.75 13.71
N CYS A 23 -9.76 13.84 14.32
CA CYS A 23 -8.49 13.64 13.62
C CYS A 23 -7.82 12.35 14.12
N PHE A 24 -7.05 11.71 13.24
CA PHE A 24 -6.26 10.53 13.57
C PHE A 24 -4.78 10.90 13.67
N ASP A 25 -4.11 10.42 14.71
CA ASP A 25 -2.65 10.57 14.83
C ASP A 25 -1.90 9.58 13.96
N ILE A 26 -2.48 8.41 13.71
CA ILE A 26 -1.91 7.36 12.88
C ILE A 26 -2.98 6.81 11.97
N ILE A 27 -2.68 6.74 10.67
CA ILE A 27 -3.53 6.07 9.68
C ILE A 27 -2.71 4.98 9.01
N PHE A 28 -3.23 3.76 8.98
CA PHE A 28 -2.71 2.67 8.16
C PHE A 28 -3.61 2.50 6.94
N CYS A 29 -3.07 2.76 5.75
CA CYS A 29 -3.78 2.65 4.49
C CYS A 29 -2.98 1.68 3.60
N ARG A 30 -3.39 0.41 3.63
CA ARG A 30 -2.73 -0.67 2.89
C ARG A 30 -3.72 -1.33 1.94
N ASN A 31 -3.24 -1.68 0.76
CA ASN A 31 -3.97 -2.27 -0.36
C ASN A 31 -5.24 -1.47 -0.72
N LEU A 32 -5.19 -0.14 -0.73
CA LEU A 32 -6.35 0.67 -1.13
C LEU A 32 -6.07 1.48 -2.40
N LEU A 33 -4.97 2.23 -2.43
CA LEU A 33 -4.72 3.19 -3.51
C LEU A 33 -4.44 2.50 -4.85
N ILE A 34 -3.97 1.25 -4.83
CA ILE A 34 -3.65 0.48 -6.04
C ILE A 34 -4.85 0.16 -6.95
N TYR A 35 -6.09 0.26 -6.45
CA TYR A 35 -7.30 0.05 -7.26
C TYR A 35 -7.84 1.31 -7.91
N PHE A 36 -7.31 2.46 -7.53
CA PHE A 36 -7.82 3.75 -7.94
C PHE A 36 -7.04 4.27 -9.14
N ASP A 37 -7.75 4.89 -10.07
CA ASP A 37 -7.11 5.76 -11.06
C ASP A 37 -6.48 6.98 -10.36
N LYS A 38 -5.61 7.70 -11.08
CA LYS A 38 -4.89 8.84 -10.50
C LYS A 38 -5.83 9.88 -9.88
N LEU A 39 -6.98 10.12 -10.52
CA LEU A 39 -7.95 11.13 -10.08
C LEU A 39 -8.62 10.70 -8.76
N THR A 40 -8.97 9.43 -8.64
CA THR A 40 -9.57 8.84 -7.44
C THR A 40 -8.53 8.73 -6.31
N GLN A 41 -7.27 8.42 -6.63
CA GLN A 41 -6.16 8.46 -5.66
C GLN A 41 -6.00 9.86 -5.07
N GLU A 42 -6.02 10.91 -5.90
CA GLU A 42 -5.92 12.31 -5.45
C GLU A 42 -7.03 12.68 -4.47
N GLN A 43 -8.27 12.25 -4.77
CA GLN A 43 -9.42 12.49 -3.91
C GLN A 43 -9.29 11.73 -2.58
N ALA A 44 -8.97 10.44 -2.61
CA ALA A 44 -8.78 9.64 -1.41
C ALA A 44 -7.66 10.20 -0.51
N LEU A 45 -6.55 10.63 -1.10
CA LEU A 45 -5.44 11.26 -0.38
C LEU A 45 -5.82 12.62 0.21
N THR A 46 -6.72 13.36 -0.43
CA THR A 46 -7.25 14.63 0.10
C THR A 46 -8.06 14.38 1.36
N GLU A 47 -8.95 13.39 1.33
CA GLU A 47 -9.75 12.99 2.50
C GLU A 47 -8.87 12.47 3.64
N LEU A 48 -7.90 11.60 3.33
CA LEU A 48 -6.92 11.11 4.30
C LEU A 48 -6.13 12.26 4.95
N CYS A 49 -5.69 13.23 4.15
CA CYS A 49 -4.98 14.41 4.65
C CYS A 49 -5.87 15.28 5.55
N ALA A 50 -7.16 15.41 5.23
CA ALA A 50 -8.11 16.20 6.01
C ALA A 50 -8.35 15.62 7.41
N VAL A 51 -8.38 14.29 7.54
CA VAL A 51 -8.62 13.62 8.83
C VAL A 51 -7.34 13.26 9.58
N LEU A 52 -6.17 13.30 8.94
CA LEU A 52 -4.90 13.11 9.65
C LEU A 52 -4.61 14.34 10.51
N SER A 53 -4.07 14.18 11.72
CA SER A 53 -3.59 15.32 12.51
C SER A 53 -2.35 15.95 11.86
N ASP A 54 -2.03 17.21 12.19
CA ASP A 54 -0.88 17.91 11.57
C ASP A 54 0.46 17.27 11.93
N HIS A 55 0.53 16.56 13.05
CA HIS A 55 1.68 15.76 13.47
C HIS A 55 1.50 14.26 13.18
N GLY A 56 0.41 13.89 12.51
CA GLY A 56 0.05 12.51 12.28
C GLY A 56 1.01 11.80 11.30
N ARG A 57 0.89 10.47 11.26
CA ARG A 57 1.65 9.60 10.36
C ARG A 57 0.73 8.71 9.55
N LEU A 58 0.94 8.71 8.23
CA LEU A 58 0.28 7.85 7.27
C LEU A 58 1.23 6.71 6.90
N PHE A 59 0.78 5.48 7.08
CA PHE A 59 1.51 4.27 6.70
C PHE A 59 0.89 3.70 5.43
N LEU A 60 1.69 3.52 4.38
CA LEU A 60 1.25 2.96 3.11
C LEU A 60 1.87 1.61 2.81
N GLY A 61 1.27 0.83 1.91
CA GLY A 61 1.93 -0.33 1.32
C GLY A 61 3.04 0.05 0.34
N HIS A 62 3.96 -0.89 0.09
CA HIS A 62 5.09 -0.69 -0.84
C HIS A 62 4.64 -0.25 -2.24
N ALA A 63 3.60 -0.89 -2.78
CA ALA A 63 3.04 -0.59 -4.09
C ALA A 63 2.14 0.66 -4.13
N GLU A 64 1.85 1.26 -2.97
CA GLU A 64 0.92 2.40 -2.84
C GLU A 64 1.63 3.75 -2.77
N THR A 65 2.97 3.75 -2.73
CA THR A 65 3.76 4.98 -2.76
C THR A 65 3.83 5.51 -4.19
N THR A 66 2.81 6.25 -4.59
CA THR A 66 2.73 6.85 -5.94
C THR A 66 3.23 8.29 -5.95
N GLU A 67 3.51 8.84 -7.14
CA GLU A 67 3.85 10.26 -7.32
C GLU A 67 2.78 11.19 -6.72
N VAL A 68 1.52 10.76 -6.74
CA VAL A 68 0.38 11.50 -6.17
C VAL A 68 0.51 11.63 -4.64
N VAL A 69 0.96 10.56 -3.98
CA VAL A 69 1.26 10.57 -2.53
C VAL A 69 2.37 11.58 -2.25
N LEU A 70 3.47 11.48 -3.00
CA LEU A 70 4.65 12.31 -2.79
C LEU A 70 4.42 13.80 -3.05
N LYS A 71 3.36 14.18 -3.77
CA LYS A 71 2.95 15.59 -3.92
C LYS A 71 2.37 16.19 -2.64
N ARG A 72 1.72 15.39 -1.80
CA ARG A 72 0.99 15.86 -0.60
C ARG A 72 1.67 15.46 0.70
N PHE A 73 2.46 14.41 0.66
CA PHE A 73 3.14 13.85 1.81
C PHE A 73 4.63 13.72 1.56
N GLU A 74 5.40 13.83 2.63
CA GLU A 74 6.84 13.57 2.64
C GLU A 74 7.11 12.24 3.33
N SER A 75 8.07 11.47 2.82
CA SER A 75 8.50 10.24 3.49
C SER A 75 9.30 10.61 4.75
N VAL A 76 8.96 9.97 5.86
CA VAL A 76 9.61 10.18 7.16
C VAL A 76 10.31 8.88 7.58
N GLY A 77 11.58 8.99 7.92
CA GLY A 77 12.39 7.89 8.45
C GLY A 77 13.53 7.48 7.52
N THR A 78 13.93 6.20 7.60
CA THR A 78 15.02 5.63 6.81
C THR A 78 14.54 5.23 5.41
N PRO A 79 15.46 5.12 4.42
CA PRO A 79 15.13 4.53 3.12
C PRO A 79 14.41 3.19 3.27
N GLY A 80 13.27 3.01 2.59
CA GLY A 80 12.40 1.82 2.73
C GLY A 80 11.33 1.91 3.82
N SER A 81 11.27 3.01 4.58
CA SER A 81 10.15 3.33 5.47
C SER A 81 8.94 3.78 4.66
N PHE A 82 7.79 3.11 4.82
CA PHE A 82 6.52 3.49 4.18
C PHE A 82 5.67 4.41 5.07
N VAL A 83 6.36 5.31 5.78
CA VAL A 83 5.75 6.26 6.71
C VAL A 83 5.83 7.65 6.12
N PHE A 84 4.70 8.35 6.16
CA PHE A 84 4.52 9.63 5.50
C PHE A 84 3.93 10.67 6.46
N ALA A 85 4.43 11.91 6.39
CA ALA A 85 3.86 13.06 7.09
C ALA A 85 3.27 14.05 6.09
N LYS A 86 2.29 14.86 6.51
CA LYS A 86 1.77 15.95 5.67
C LYS A 86 2.92 16.90 5.33
N ARG A 87 3.07 17.24 4.06
CA ARG A 87 3.97 18.35 3.68
C ARG A 87 3.46 19.63 4.32
N SER A 88 4.35 20.40 4.95
CA SER A 88 3.94 21.66 5.53
C SER A 88 3.69 22.69 4.41
N ARG A 89 2.59 23.45 4.49
CA ARG A 89 2.27 24.52 3.53
C ARG A 89 3.37 25.59 3.42
N VAL A 90 4.26 25.63 4.42
CA VAL A 90 5.44 26.49 4.45
C VAL A 90 6.49 25.99 3.46
N GLU A 91 6.74 24.69 3.34
CA GLU A 91 7.68 24.13 2.34
C GLU A 91 7.20 24.37 0.91
N GLU A 92 5.89 24.19 0.64
CA GLU A 92 5.28 24.55 -0.66
C GLU A 92 5.49 26.03 -1.02
N MET A 93 5.39 26.94 -0.05
CA MET A 93 5.63 28.37 -0.27
C MET A 93 7.11 28.74 -0.35
N THR A 94 7.99 27.99 0.32
CA THR A 94 9.43 28.27 0.36
C THR A 94 10.13 27.78 -0.91
N GLU A 95 9.77 26.58 -1.40
CA GLU A 95 10.23 26.08 -2.71
C GLU A 95 9.67 26.91 -3.87
N ALA A 96 8.43 27.41 -3.78
CA ALA A 96 7.83 28.19 -4.86
C ALA A 96 8.23 29.68 -4.88
N ARG A 97 8.74 30.26 -3.79
CA ARG A 97 9.05 31.72 -3.70
C ARG A 97 10.47 32.08 -3.25
N GLY A 98 11.33 31.12 -2.88
CA GLY A 98 12.74 31.40 -2.55
C GLY A 98 12.95 32.36 -1.37
N LEU A 99 12.04 32.37 -0.39
CA LEU A 99 12.12 33.28 0.77
C LEU A 99 13.03 32.72 1.88
N PRO A 100 13.78 33.57 2.62
CA PRO A 100 14.67 33.12 3.69
C PRO A 100 13.93 32.43 4.85
N LEU A 101 14.52 31.33 5.35
CA LEU A 101 13.99 30.44 6.40
C LEU A 101 13.53 31.13 7.70
N ASP A 102 14.05 32.32 7.99
CA ASP A 102 13.84 33.07 9.23
C ASP A 102 12.39 33.59 9.37
N LEU A 103 11.78 34.07 8.28
CA LEU A 103 10.39 34.55 8.28
C LEU A 103 9.36 33.42 8.38
N ALA A 104 9.69 32.24 7.87
CA ALA A 104 8.85 31.04 7.95
C ALA A 104 8.70 30.53 9.40
N GLN A 105 9.75 30.69 10.21
CA GLN A 105 9.73 30.32 11.63
C GLN A 105 8.86 31.27 12.47
N ALA A 106 8.87 32.57 12.17
CA ALA A 106 7.99 33.54 12.81
C ALA A 106 6.49 33.26 12.56
N TYR A 107 6.16 32.65 11.41
CA TYR A 107 4.78 32.25 11.07
C TYR A 107 4.30 31.02 11.87
N ARG A 108 5.19 30.10 12.26
CA ARG A 108 4.84 28.91 13.09
C ARG A 108 4.24 29.27 14.43
N LEU A 109 4.59 30.43 14.99
CA LEU A 109 4.17 30.83 16.34
C LEU A 109 2.83 31.59 16.37
N SER A 110 2.32 32.06 15.23
CA SER A 110 1.14 32.94 15.19
C SER A 110 -0.20 32.26 14.88
N VAL A 111 -0.22 30.99 14.46
CA VAL A 111 -1.46 30.31 13.99
C VAL A 111 -2.22 29.55 15.10
N ASN A 112 -1.70 29.51 16.33
CA ASN A 112 -2.32 28.78 17.45
C ASN A 112 -3.56 29.45 18.08
N LYS A 113 -4.39 30.16 17.31
CA LYS A 113 -5.63 30.76 17.86
C LYS A 113 -6.69 31.08 16.81
N VAL A 114 -7.35 30.08 16.22
CA VAL A 114 -8.73 30.27 15.74
C VAL A 114 -9.58 29.04 16.06
N VAL A 115 -10.38 29.21 17.12
CA VAL A 115 -11.47 28.35 17.56
C VAL A 115 -12.64 28.44 16.57
N VAL A 116 -13.24 27.27 16.34
CA VAL A 116 -14.44 26.96 15.54
C VAL A 116 -15.57 27.99 15.69
N LYS A 117 -16.19 28.39 14.56
CA LYS A 117 -17.59 28.86 14.55
C LYS A 117 -18.27 28.70 13.18
N SER A 118 -19.39 27.96 13.21
CA SER A 118 -20.52 27.98 12.25
C SER A 118 -20.22 27.45 10.82
N LEU A 119 -21.07 26.63 10.21
CA LEU A 119 -22.37 27.04 9.73
C LEU A 119 -23.37 25.86 9.62
N LYS A 120 -24.59 26.16 10.05
CA LYS A 120 -25.82 25.40 9.79
C LYS A 120 -26.27 25.58 8.35
N ASN A 121 -27.04 24.59 7.89
CA ASN A 121 -27.92 24.55 6.71
C ASN A 121 -27.25 24.36 5.33
N SER A 122 -27.57 23.24 4.68
CA SER A 122 -28.51 23.30 3.57
C SER A 122 -29.21 21.95 3.32
N ARG A 123 -30.52 22.03 3.03
CA ARG A 123 -31.42 20.94 2.69
C ARG A 123 -31.28 20.58 1.21
N ARG A 124 -31.48 19.29 0.91
CA ARG A 124 -32.06 18.67 -0.31
C ARG A 124 -31.51 19.12 -1.68
N THR A 125 -31.10 18.12 -2.48
CA THR A 125 -31.88 17.68 -3.66
C THR A 125 -31.41 16.31 -4.14
N ASN A 126 -32.39 15.45 -4.43
CA ASN A 126 -32.23 14.20 -5.18
C ASN A 126 -31.71 14.49 -6.59
N LEU A 127 -30.82 13.63 -7.10
CA LEU A 127 -30.78 13.35 -8.52
C LEU A 127 -30.46 11.88 -8.78
N SER A 128 -31.54 11.15 -9.05
CA SER A 128 -31.54 9.85 -9.69
C SER A 128 -31.06 9.99 -11.14
N THR A 129 -30.02 9.25 -11.51
CA THR A 129 -29.83 8.82 -12.90
C THR A 129 -29.33 7.39 -12.91
N SER A 130 -30.30 6.49 -13.15
CA SER A 130 -30.11 5.11 -13.56
C SER A 130 -29.20 5.06 -14.79
N ARG A 131 -28.02 4.47 -14.65
CA ARG A 131 -27.23 4.02 -15.79
C ARG A 131 -27.14 2.51 -15.74
N LYS A 132 -27.91 1.87 -16.62
CA LYS A 132 -27.91 0.43 -16.88
C LYS A 132 -26.47 -0.04 -17.11
N ILE A 133 -25.99 -0.92 -16.23
CA ILE A 133 -24.74 -1.66 -16.42
C ILE A 133 -25.13 -2.99 -17.07
N THR A 134 -24.80 -3.14 -18.35
CA THR A 134 -24.80 -4.44 -19.02
C THR A 134 -23.58 -5.25 -18.56
N PRO A 135 -23.71 -6.55 -18.30
CA PRO A 135 -22.62 -7.39 -17.78
C PRO A 135 -21.68 -7.76 -18.93
N ARG A 136 -20.42 -7.32 -18.87
CA ARG A 136 -19.37 -7.78 -19.79
C ARG A 136 -18.68 -8.98 -19.16
N ALA A 137 -18.91 -10.14 -19.75
CA ALA A 137 -18.39 -11.43 -19.32
C ALA A 137 -16.85 -11.49 -19.30
N ASN A 138 -16.35 -11.93 -18.14
CA ASN A 138 -15.17 -12.76 -17.87
C ASN A 138 -14.08 -12.86 -18.95
N SER A 139 -13.05 -12.03 -18.79
CA SER A 139 -11.67 -12.51 -18.84
C SER A 139 -11.02 -12.06 -17.54
N LEU A 140 -10.70 -13.01 -16.64
CA LEU A 140 -9.88 -12.69 -15.48
C LEU A 140 -8.51 -12.25 -16.02
N THR A 141 -8.23 -10.95 -15.96
CA THR A 141 -6.90 -10.43 -16.27
C THR A 141 -5.94 -10.93 -15.19
N THR A 142 -4.68 -11.21 -15.56
CA THR A 142 -3.60 -11.59 -14.64
C THR A 142 -3.53 -10.66 -13.43
N GLN A 143 -3.83 -9.39 -13.64
CA GLN A 143 -3.89 -8.35 -12.62
C GLN A 143 -5.07 -8.49 -11.64
N SER A 144 -6.26 -8.87 -12.11
CA SER A 144 -7.42 -9.17 -11.24
C SER A 144 -7.17 -10.41 -10.39
N MET A 145 -6.49 -11.40 -10.96
CA MET A 145 -6.13 -12.67 -10.31
C MET A 145 -5.08 -12.49 -9.22
N LEU A 146 -4.00 -11.76 -9.55
CA LEU A 146 -2.96 -11.35 -8.60
C LEU A 146 -3.57 -10.60 -7.42
N HIS A 147 -4.43 -9.62 -7.72
CA HIS A 147 -5.14 -8.88 -6.70
C HIS A 147 -5.97 -9.79 -5.77
N HIS A 148 -6.71 -10.73 -6.34
CA HIS A 148 -7.56 -11.63 -5.57
C HIS A 148 -6.77 -12.53 -4.61
N VAL A 149 -5.62 -13.07 -5.02
CA VAL A 149 -4.75 -13.87 -4.15
C VAL A 149 -4.15 -13.03 -3.03
N GLU A 150 -3.72 -11.80 -3.34
CA GLU A 150 -3.19 -10.88 -2.32
C GLU A 150 -4.25 -10.55 -1.27
N GLU A 151 -5.48 -10.29 -1.70
CA GLU A 151 -6.59 -10.00 -0.82
C GLU A 151 -6.89 -11.17 0.14
N LEU A 152 -6.95 -12.39 -0.39
CA LEU A 152 -7.17 -13.60 0.41
C LEU A 152 -6.04 -13.84 1.41
N ALA A 153 -4.78 -13.67 0.97
CA ALA A 153 -3.61 -13.81 1.84
C ALA A 153 -3.62 -12.77 2.97
N ASN A 154 -3.95 -11.51 2.66
CA ASN A 154 -4.03 -10.44 3.65
C ASN A 154 -5.17 -10.63 4.66
N ARG A 155 -6.27 -11.28 4.27
CA ARG A 155 -7.38 -11.65 5.16
C ARG A 155 -7.03 -12.81 6.09
N GLY A 156 -5.93 -13.52 5.82
CA GLY A 156 -5.54 -14.73 6.54
C GLY A 156 -6.24 -16.00 6.05
N ASP A 157 -7.01 -15.91 4.96
CA ASP A 157 -7.73 -17.03 4.34
C ASP A 157 -6.75 -17.86 3.48
N LEU A 158 -5.69 -18.37 4.10
CA LEU A 158 -4.55 -19.00 3.42
C LEU A 158 -4.97 -20.25 2.61
N GLN A 159 -5.98 -21.00 3.07
CA GLN A 159 -6.49 -22.16 2.34
C GLN A 159 -7.22 -21.77 1.04
N GLU A 160 -7.98 -20.69 1.06
CA GLU A 160 -8.64 -20.14 -0.12
C GLU A 160 -7.60 -19.59 -1.10
N ALA A 161 -6.63 -18.82 -0.59
CA ALA A 161 -5.52 -18.30 -1.37
C ALA A 161 -4.73 -19.41 -2.08
N ALA A 162 -4.45 -20.51 -1.37
CA ALA A 162 -3.74 -21.66 -1.95
C ALA A 162 -4.54 -22.35 -3.06
N ARG A 163 -5.86 -22.46 -2.91
CA ARG A 163 -6.72 -23.03 -3.96
C ARG A 163 -6.78 -22.14 -5.19
N GLN A 164 -6.84 -20.82 -5.03
CA GLN A 164 -6.75 -19.88 -6.15
C GLN A 164 -5.38 -20.00 -6.86
N CYS A 165 -4.30 -20.12 -6.09
CA CYS A 165 -2.96 -20.37 -6.61
C CYS A 165 -2.84 -21.65 -7.45
N ALA A 166 -3.49 -22.73 -7.04
CA ALA A 166 -3.52 -23.98 -7.80
C ALA A 166 -4.18 -23.78 -9.17
N LEU A 167 -5.31 -23.06 -9.22
CA LEU A 167 -6.02 -22.74 -10.46
C LEU A 167 -5.16 -21.91 -11.43
N PHE A 168 -4.28 -21.03 -10.93
CA PHE A 168 -3.39 -20.25 -11.79
C PHE A 168 -2.25 -21.04 -12.39
N THR A 169 -1.76 -22.06 -11.70
CA THR A 169 -0.65 -22.88 -12.20
C THR A 169 -1.09 -23.77 -13.38
N GLU A 170 -2.40 -24.04 -13.51
CA GLU A 170 -3.00 -24.78 -14.62
C GLU A 170 -3.21 -23.93 -15.87
N HIS A 171 -3.28 -22.59 -15.74
CA HIS A 171 -3.42 -21.69 -16.87
C HIS A 171 -2.04 -21.28 -17.42
N ASP A 172 -1.85 -21.44 -18.74
CA ASP A 172 -0.62 -21.34 -19.53
C ASP A 172 0.09 -19.95 -19.54
N LYS A 173 -0.25 -19.06 -18.60
CA LYS A 173 0.34 -17.73 -18.43
C LYS A 173 0.94 -17.61 -17.03
N ALA A 174 2.08 -18.25 -16.86
CA ALA A 174 2.87 -18.13 -15.65
C ALA A 174 3.42 -16.69 -15.55
N ASP A 175 2.96 -15.93 -14.56
CA ASP A 175 3.46 -14.60 -14.22
C ASP A 175 4.44 -14.72 -13.04
N THR A 176 5.58 -14.03 -13.14
CA THR A 176 6.64 -14.03 -12.12
C THR A 176 6.09 -13.69 -10.73
N HIS A 177 5.23 -12.67 -10.63
CA HIS A 177 4.72 -12.16 -9.35
C HIS A 177 3.68 -13.10 -8.76
N ILE A 178 2.80 -13.68 -9.59
CA ILE A 178 1.81 -14.66 -9.13
C ILE A 178 2.51 -15.91 -8.57
N LEU A 179 3.53 -16.43 -9.27
CA LEU A 179 4.28 -17.59 -8.79
C LEU A 179 4.97 -17.31 -7.45
N TYR A 180 5.55 -16.13 -7.29
CA TYR A 180 6.13 -15.69 -6.02
C TYR A 180 5.07 -15.66 -4.92
N LEU A 181 3.93 -15.01 -5.15
CA LEU A 181 2.85 -14.88 -4.17
C LEU A 181 2.30 -16.25 -3.75
N CYS A 182 2.16 -17.19 -4.68
CA CYS A 182 1.78 -18.55 -4.38
C CYS A 182 2.83 -19.30 -3.54
N GLY A 183 4.12 -18.99 -3.73
CA GLY A 183 5.19 -19.44 -2.86
C GLY A 183 5.00 -18.95 -1.42
N VAL A 184 4.71 -17.65 -1.24
CA VAL A 184 4.48 -17.04 0.08
C VAL A 184 3.28 -17.66 0.79
N VAL A 185 2.17 -17.88 0.06
CA VAL A 185 0.98 -18.53 0.62
C VAL A 185 1.29 -19.97 1.07
N ASN A 186 2.05 -20.73 0.29
CA ASN A 186 2.44 -22.09 0.67
C ASN A 186 3.43 -22.11 1.84
N GLU A 187 4.34 -21.13 1.91
CA GLU A 187 5.24 -20.96 3.05
C GLU A 187 4.44 -20.69 4.34
N ALA A 188 3.44 -19.80 4.28
CA ALA A 188 2.57 -19.49 5.41
C ALA A 188 1.72 -20.70 5.86
N LEU A 189 1.37 -21.61 4.94
CA LEU A 189 0.71 -22.88 5.24
C LEU A 189 1.65 -23.97 5.77
N GLY A 190 2.96 -23.73 5.83
CA GLY A 190 3.96 -24.71 6.25
C GLY A 190 4.40 -25.67 5.15
N ASN A 191 3.92 -25.50 3.91
CA ASN A 191 4.27 -26.32 2.75
C ASN A 191 5.62 -25.87 2.16
N GLN A 192 6.71 -26.03 2.92
CA GLN A 192 8.03 -25.51 2.54
C GLN A 192 8.53 -26.03 1.19
N GLN A 193 8.35 -27.31 0.88
CA GLN A 193 8.80 -27.89 -0.38
C GLN A 193 8.13 -27.22 -1.59
N MET A 194 6.81 -27.06 -1.52
CA MET A 194 6.03 -26.40 -2.56
C MET A 194 6.40 -24.92 -2.71
N ALA A 195 6.61 -24.22 -1.59
CA ALA A 195 7.04 -22.83 -1.61
C ALA A 195 8.38 -22.66 -2.34
N GLN A 196 9.36 -23.53 -2.08
CA GLN A 196 10.65 -23.50 -2.76
C GLN A 196 10.55 -23.75 -4.27
N GLU A 197 9.70 -24.70 -4.69
CA GLU A 197 9.47 -24.95 -6.11
C GLU A 197 8.88 -23.73 -6.81
N LEU A 198 7.92 -23.07 -6.18
CA LEU A 198 7.27 -21.87 -6.70
C LEU A 198 8.24 -20.68 -6.78
N TYR A 199 9.09 -20.49 -5.76
CA TYR A 199 10.16 -19.48 -5.81
C TYR A 199 11.16 -19.76 -6.92
N LYS A 200 11.60 -21.02 -7.09
CA LYS A 200 12.48 -21.41 -8.20
C LYS A 200 11.83 -21.16 -9.56
N LYS A 201 10.54 -21.49 -9.72
CA LYS A 201 9.79 -21.21 -10.96
C LYS A 201 9.70 -19.72 -11.23
N SER A 202 9.44 -18.89 -10.22
CA SER A 202 9.45 -17.42 -10.35
C SER A 202 10.82 -16.91 -10.80
N LEU A 203 11.91 -17.41 -10.21
CA LEU A 203 13.28 -17.05 -10.58
C LEU A 203 13.71 -17.53 -11.97
N ASN A 204 13.11 -18.61 -12.47
CA ASN A 204 13.32 -19.09 -13.83
C ASN A 204 12.68 -18.15 -14.87
N LEU A 205 11.55 -17.51 -14.53
CA LEU A 205 10.93 -16.50 -15.38
C LEU A 205 11.64 -15.15 -15.27
N ASP A 206 11.98 -14.74 -14.06
CA ASP A 206 12.71 -13.52 -13.79
C ASP A 206 13.83 -13.74 -12.78
N ALA A 207 15.04 -13.82 -13.31
CA ALA A 207 16.27 -13.93 -12.55
C ALA A 207 16.54 -12.72 -11.63
N THR A 208 15.85 -11.59 -11.83
CA THR A 208 16.03 -10.35 -11.06
C THR A 208 15.00 -10.17 -9.96
N ASN A 209 14.08 -11.14 -9.77
CA ASN A 209 13.09 -11.08 -8.72
C ASN A 209 13.74 -11.16 -7.32
N TYR A 210 14.00 -9.99 -6.76
CA TYR A 210 14.61 -9.82 -5.44
C TYR A 210 13.81 -10.52 -4.33
N GLN A 211 12.48 -10.41 -4.36
CA GLN A 211 11.61 -10.97 -3.33
C GLN A 211 11.72 -12.50 -3.29
N ALA A 212 11.66 -13.16 -4.45
CA ALA A 212 11.82 -14.61 -4.54
C ALA A 212 13.22 -15.09 -4.08
N LEU A 213 14.29 -14.32 -4.34
CA LEU A 213 15.64 -14.64 -3.86
C LEU A 213 15.72 -14.61 -2.33
N VAL A 214 15.19 -13.55 -1.70
CA VAL A 214 15.23 -13.38 -0.24
C VAL A 214 14.43 -14.47 0.47
N HIS A 215 13.22 -14.76 -0.01
CA HIS A 215 12.37 -15.80 0.57
C HIS A 215 12.98 -17.20 0.42
N LEU A 216 13.51 -17.53 -0.76
CA LEU A 216 14.18 -18.81 -0.97
C LEU A 216 15.44 -18.96 -0.09
N ALA A 217 16.21 -17.88 0.08
CA ALA A 217 17.38 -17.88 0.97
C ALA A 217 16.98 -18.14 2.43
N ALA A 218 15.93 -17.49 2.93
CA ALA A 218 15.42 -17.72 4.28
C ALA A 218 14.94 -19.17 4.47
N ASN A 219 14.26 -19.72 3.47
CA ASN A 219 13.79 -21.11 3.47
C ASN A 219 14.95 -22.12 3.52
N LEU A 220 16.03 -21.89 2.76
CA LEU A 220 17.23 -22.74 2.76
C LEU A 220 18.03 -22.62 4.05
N GLU A 221 18.10 -21.42 4.64
CA GLU A 221 18.77 -21.21 5.93
C GLU A 221 18.05 -21.94 7.07
N ALA A 222 16.71 -21.90 7.08
CA ALA A 222 15.91 -22.66 8.03
C ALA A 222 16.14 -24.19 7.93
N GLN A 223 16.57 -24.67 6.75
CA GLN A 223 16.94 -26.06 6.50
C GLN A 223 18.43 -26.36 6.76
N GLY A 224 19.19 -25.39 7.26
CA GLY A 224 20.62 -25.54 7.55
C GLY A 224 21.54 -25.43 6.34
N LYS A 225 21.01 -25.14 5.14
CA LYS A 225 21.78 -24.99 3.89
C LYS A 225 22.37 -23.58 3.76
N ARG A 226 23.23 -23.22 4.72
CA ARG A 226 23.77 -21.85 4.87
C ARG A 226 24.53 -21.35 3.64
N ASP A 227 25.33 -22.21 3.01
CA ASP A 227 26.14 -21.81 1.85
C ASP A 227 25.29 -21.46 0.62
N GLU A 228 24.21 -22.21 0.37
CA GLU A 228 23.28 -21.93 -0.73
C GLU A 228 22.46 -20.66 -0.44
N ALA A 229 21.99 -20.51 0.80
CA ALA A 229 21.27 -19.32 1.24
C ALA A 229 22.13 -18.05 1.09
N GLN A 230 23.42 -18.13 1.44
CA GLN A 230 24.34 -17.00 1.33
C GLN A 230 24.53 -16.54 -0.12
N ARG A 231 24.72 -17.49 -1.06
CA ARG A 231 24.83 -17.15 -2.50
C ARG A 231 23.59 -16.41 -3.03
N LEU A 232 22.41 -16.82 -2.59
CA LEU A 232 21.16 -16.14 -2.98
C LEU A 232 21.06 -14.73 -2.37
N ARG A 233 21.52 -14.55 -1.12
CA ARG A 233 21.59 -13.23 -0.47
C ARG A 233 22.56 -12.29 -1.17
N ASP A 234 23.77 -12.77 -1.50
CA ASP A 234 24.78 -11.97 -2.19
C ASP A 234 24.24 -11.48 -3.55
N ARG A 235 23.55 -12.38 -4.26
CA ARG A 235 22.87 -12.03 -5.53
C ARG A 235 21.74 -11.02 -5.32
N ALA A 236 20.91 -11.18 -4.29
CA ALA A 236 19.86 -10.23 -3.98
C ALA A 236 20.42 -8.85 -3.63
N GLN A 237 21.52 -8.80 -2.87
CA GLN A 237 22.21 -7.55 -2.52
C GLN A 237 22.76 -6.84 -3.76
N HIS A 238 23.44 -7.56 -4.65
CA HIS A 238 23.93 -6.99 -5.90
C HIS A 238 22.82 -6.43 -6.80
N LEU A 239 21.61 -7.00 -6.77
CA LEU A 239 20.46 -6.45 -7.49
C LEU A 239 19.93 -5.17 -6.82
N ALA A 240 19.90 -5.14 -5.48
CA ALA A 240 19.50 -3.94 -4.74
C ALA A 240 20.43 -2.76 -5.02
N ASP A 241 21.75 -3.00 -5.02
CA ASP A 241 22.76 -1.97 -5.27
C ASP A 241 22.68 -1.40 -6.70
N LYS A 242 22.36 -2.26 -7.69
CA LYS A 242 22.18 -1.85 -9.09
C LYS A 242 20.90 -1.05 -9.36
N GLY A 243 19.87 -1.19 -8.53
CA GLY A 243 18.62 -0.43 -8.67
C GLY A 243 18.70 1.01 -8.15
N THR A 244 19.78 1.35 -7.43
CA THR A 244 19.99 2.66 -6.79
C THR A 244 20.96 3.59 -7.52
N ALA A 245 21.53 3.15 -8.65
CA ALA A 245 22.47 3.91 -9.49
C ALA A 245 21.80 4.35 -10.81
#